data_AF-A0A3E4F6U6-F1
#
_entry.id   AF-A0A3E4F6U6-F1
#
_cell.length_a   1.000
_cell.length_b   1.000
_cell.length_c   1.000
_cell.angle_alpha   90.00
_cell.angle_beta   90.00
_cell.angle_gamma   90.00
#
_symmetry.space_group_name_H-M   'P 1'
#
loop_
_entity.id
_entity.type
_entity.pdbx_description
1 polymer ?
#
loop_
_entity_poly.entity_id
_entity_poly.type
_entity_poly.pdbx_seq_one_letter_code
_entity_poly.pdbx_strand_id
1 'polypeptide(L)'
;MTLEELTKYQKEFDSQHEGNFKWNEKVTDSNIEILEFLLVSLTGELGETANIVKKIVRGDFKLDEKKDELQEEITDVFIYLLKLSYQLDIDLEKAYADKMKKNWERFSKYEK
;
A
#
# COMPACT_ATOMS: atom_id res chain seq x y z
N MET A 1 -2.92 11.97 -11.30
CA MET A 1 -1.71 11.18 -11.55
C MET A 1 -2.12 9.74 -11.82
N THR A 2 -1.51 9.06 -12.79
CA THR A 2 -1.62 7.59 -13.00
C THR A 2 -0.83 6.83 -11.93
N LEU A 3 -0.96 5.50 -11.84
CA LEU A 3 -0.15 4.72 -10.90
C LEU A 3 1.34 4.82 -11.25
N GLU A 4 1.66 4.87 -12.54
CA GLU A 4 3.02 5.10 -13.04
C GLU A 4 3.57 6.46 -12.57
N GLU A 5 2.78 7.53 -12.68
CA GLU A 5 3.17 8.87 -12.22
C GLU A 5 3.37 8.92 -10.71
N LEU A 6 2.48 8.27 -9.93
CA LEU A 6 2.60 8.16 -8.48
C LEU A 6 3.84 7.36 -8.08
N THR A 7 4.10 6.24 -8.77
CA THR A 7 5.30 5.42 -8.56
C THR A 7 6.56 6.19 -8.88
N LYS A 8 6.57 6.99 -9.95
CA LYS A 8 7.71 7.85 -10.30
C LYS A 8 7.95 8.90 -9.23
N TYR A 9 6.90 9.56 -8.76
CA TYR A 9 6.99 10.54 -7.67
C TYR A 9 7.54 9.92 -6.38
N GLN A 10 7.03 8.74 -5.99
CA GLN A 10 7.52 8.01 -4.83
C GLN A 10 8.99 7.59 -4.98
N LYS A 11 9.39 7.08 -6.16
CA LYS A 11 10.78 6.71 -6.45
C LYS A 11 11.72 7.91 -6.39
N GLU A 12 11.28 9.06 -6.89
CA GLU A 12 12.05 10.29 -6.84
C GLU A 12 12.28 10.70 -5.38
N PHE A 13 11.23 10.72 -4.57
CA PHE A 13 11.35 10.94 -3.13
C PHE A 13 12.29 9.92 -2.48
N ASP A 14 12.06 8.62 -2.65
CA ASP A 14 12.87 7.56 -2.04
C ASP A 14 14.34 7.61 -2.49
N SER A 15 14.63 8.07 -3.71
CA SER A 15 16.00 8.19 -4.23
C SER A 15 16.85 9.24 -3.50
N GLN A 16 16.21 10.16 -2.79
CA GLN A 16 16.87 11.22 -2.01
C GLN A 16 17.05 10.83 -0.54
N HIS A 17 16.62 9.64 -0.13
CA HIS A 17 16.60 9.22 1.28
C HIS A 17 17.25 7.86 1.48
N GLU A 18 17.94 7.73 2.61
CA GLU A 18 18.54 6.49 3.07
C GLU A 18 18.36 6.35 4.59
N GLY A 19 18.30 5.11 5.05
CA GLY A 19 18.38 4.74 6.46
C GLY A 19 19.40 3.63 6.62
N ASN A 20 18.99 2.49 7.18
CA ASN A 20 19.83 1.28 7.21
C ASN A 20 20.10 0.70 5.80
N PHE A 21 19.31 1.12 4.81
CA PHE A 21 19.43 0.82 3.39
C PHE A 21 18.89 2.01 2.58
N LYS A 22 19.18 2.09 1.28
CA LYS A 22 18.59 3.15 0.44
C LYS A 22 17.13 2.85 0.15
N TRP A 23 16.28 3.86 0.28
CA TRP A 23 14.83 3.63 0.24
C TRP A 23 14.28 3.27 -1.13
N ASN A 24 15.08 3.39 -2.19
CA ASN A 24 14.71 3.05 -3.56
C ASN A 24 15.38 1.78 -4.10
N GLU A 25 16.07 1.01 -3.25
CA GLU A 25 16.73 -0.22 -3.66
C GLU A 25 15.75 -1.27 -4.21
N LYS A 26 16.19 -2.01 -5.22
CA LYS A 26 15.46 -3.21 -5.66
C LYS A 26 15.69 -4.32 -4.64
N VAL A 27 14.63 -5.05 -4.34
CA VAL A 27 14.68 -6.21 -3.45
C VAL A 27 15.25 -7.41 -4.22
N THR A 28 16.20 -8.09 -3.60
CA THR A 28 16.90 -9.28 -4.08
C THR A 28 17.17 -10.22 -2.91
N ASP A 29 17.64 -11.44 -3.18
CA ASP A 29 18.04 -12.38 -2.13
C ASP A 29 19.18 -11.86 -1.24
N SER A 30 19.97 -10.90 -1.73
CA SER A 30 21.10 -10.31 -0.98
C SER A 30 20.72 -9.20 -0.01
N ASN A 31 19.48 -8.69 -0.08
CA ASN A 31 18.95 -7.62 0.76
C ASN A 31 17.48 -7.90 1.14
N ILE A 32 17.17 -9.16 1.43
CA ILE A 32 15.81 -9.64 1.70
C ILE A 32 15.16 -8.97 2.91
N GLU A 33 15.96 -8.44 3.84
CA GLU A 33 15.53 -7.69 5.01
C GLU A 33 14.77 -6.40 4.63
N ILE A 34 15.00 -5.86 3.43
CA ILE A 34 14.22 -4.74 2.89
C ILE A 34 12.76 -5.17 2.68
N LEU A 35 12.54 -6.39 2.17
CA LEU A 35 11.18 -6.92 1.99
C LEU A 35 10.47 -7.11 3.33
N GLU A 36 11.18 -7.63 4.33
CA GLU A 36 10.67 -7.73 5.70
C GLU A 36 10.27 -6.35 6.22
N PHE A 37 11.16 -5.36 6.12
CA PHE A 37 10.89 -3.99 6.55
C PHE A 37 9.63 -3.42 5.88
N LEU A 38 9.53 -3.50 4.55
CA LEU A 38 8.37 -2.95 3.83
C LEU A 38 7.06 -3.64 4.23
N LEU A 39 7.07 -4.96 4.43
CA LEU A 39 5.89 -5.70 4.85
C LEU A 39 5.49 -5.39 6.29
N VAL A 40 6.46 -5.25 7.20
CA VAL A 40 6.22 -4.85 8.58
C VAL A 40 5.63 -3.45 8.62
N SER A 41 6.21 -2.49 7.90
CA SER A 41 5.67 -1.12 7.81
C SER A 41 4.27 -1.09 7.23
N LEU A 42 4.03 -1.73 6.08
CA LEU A 42 2.69 -1.86 5.50
C LEU A 42 1.66 -2.40 6.50
N THR A 43 2.05 -3.43 7.26
CA THR A 43 1.19 -4.04 8.28
C THR A 43 0.98 -3.10 9.47
N GLY A 44 1.98 -2.29 9.82
CA GLY A 44 1.89 -1.23 10.81
C GLY A 44 0.79 -0.24 10.47
N GLU A 45 0.87 0.40 9.30
CA GLU A 45 -0.11 1.40 8.83
C GLU A 45 -1.52 0.80 8.70
N LEU A 46 -1.61 -0.47 8.27
CA LEU A 46 -2.90 -1.17 8.24
C LEU A 46 -3.44 -1.43 9.66
N GLY A 47 -2.55 -1.69 10.62
CA GLY A 47 -2.88 -1.82 12.04
C GLY A 47 -3.35 -0.51 12.66
N GLU A 48 -2.74 0.61 12.29
CA GLU A 48 -3.15 1.96 12.69
C GLU A 48 -4.56 2.28 12.16
N THR A 49 -4.77 2.05 10.85
CA THR A 49 -6.08 2.13 10.19
C THR A 49 -7.11 1.30 10.96
N ALA A 50 -6.81 0.02 11.24
CA ALA A 50 -7.72 -0.89 11.94
C ALA A 50 -8.01 -0.42 13.38
N ASN A 51 -7.02 0.18 14.05
CA ASN A 51 -7.18 0.70 15.40
C ASN A 51 -8.13 1.91 15.44
N ILE A 52 -8.06 2.81 14.45
CA ILE A 52 -9.01 3.93 14.32
C ILE A 52 -10.43 3.39 14.11
N VAL A 53 -10.61 2.47 13.15
CA VAL A 53 -11.92 1.85 12.88
C VAL A 53 -12.48 1.16 14.14
N LYS A 54 -11.64 0.42 14.87
CA LYS A 54 -12.03 -0.22 16.13
C LYS A 54 -12.54 0.79 17.17
N LYS A 55 -11.89 1.94 17.32
CA LYS A 55 -12.33 3.02 18.24
C LYS A 55 -13.65 3.64 17.81
N ILE A 56 -13.86 3.83 16.49
CA ILE A 56 -15.13 4.29 15.94
C ILE A 56 -16.26 3.29 16.26
N VAL A 57 -16.04 2.01 16.01
CA VAL A 57 -17.04 0.94 16.28
C VAL A 57 -17.35 0.82 17.77
N ARG A 58 -16.36 1.06 18.66
CA ARG A 58 -16.56 1.09 20.12
C ARG A 58 -17.41 2.28 20.59
N GLY A 59 -17.52 3.32 19.77
CA GLY A 59 -18.23 4.56 20.08
C GLY A 59 -17.37 5.63 20.76
N ASP A 60 -16.04 5.51 20.72
CA ASP A 60 -15.14 6.54 21.25
C ASP A 60 -15.20 7.83 20.42
N PHE A 61 -15.39 7.68 19.11
CA PHE A 61 -15.43 8.75 18.12
C PHE A 61 -16.44 8.42 17.02
N LYS A 62 -16.98 9.45 16.36
CA LYS A 62 -17.72 9.30 15.10
C LYS A 62 -16.75 9.22 13.93
N LEU A 63 -17.19 8.60 12.83
CA LEU A 63 -16.42 8.50 11.60
C LEU A 63 -15.95 9.87 11.10
N ASP A 64 -16.84 10.86 11.09
CA ASP A 64 -16.52 12.20 10.58
C ASP A 64 -15.43 12.90 11.40
N GLU A 65 -15.28 12.59 12.69
CA GLU A 65 -14.24 13.15 13.56
C GLU A 65 -12.86 12.54 13.29
N LYS A 66 -12.82 11.37 12.63
CA LYS A 66 -11.60 10.58 12.38
C LYS A 66 -11.33 10.36 10.90
N LYS A 67 -12.06 11.03 10.02
CA LYS A 67 -11.97 10.84 8.57
C LYS A 67 -10.61 11.25 8.03
N ASP A 68 -10.04 12.35 8.52
CA ASP A 68 -8.73 12.84 8.08
C ASP A 68 -7.61 11.90 8.56
N GLU A 69 -7.66 11.46 9.83
CA GLU A 69 -6.73 10.44 10.36
C GLU A 69 -6.83 9.13 9.56
N LEU A 70 -8.04 8.64 9.26
CA LEU A 70 -8.21 7.45 8.41
C LEU A 70 -7.66 7.65 7.00
N GLN A 71 -7.82 8.84 6.42
CA GLN A 71 -7.29 9.13 5.09
C GLN A 71 -5.77 9.07 5.08
N GLU A 72 -5.12 9.60 6.13
CA GLU A 72 -3.66 9.55 6.30
C GLU A 72 -3.17 8.10 6.37
N GLU A 73 -3.70 7.29 7.30
CA GLU A 73 -3.27 5.90 7.46
C GLU A 73 -3.51 5.04 6.20
N ILE A 74 -4.64 5.25 5.51
CA ILE A 74 -4.91 4.56 4.24
C ILE A 74 -3.92 5.00 3.15
N THR A 75 -3.50 6.26 3.17
CA THR A 75 -2.48 6.77 2.25
C THR A 75 -1.13 6.15 2.56
N ASP A 76 -0.77 5.97 3.82
CA ASP A 76 0.49 5.32 4.20
C ASP A 76 0.51 3.83 3.81
N VAL A 77 -0.61 3.13 3.99
CA VAL A 77 -0.80 1.77 3.42
C VAL A 77 -0.55 1.77 1.92
N PHE A 78 -1.09 2.75 1.20
CA PHE A 78 -0.91 2.86 -0.25
C PHE A 78 0.54 3.16 -0.64
N ILE A 79 1.26 4.01 0.11
CA ILE A 79 2.68 4.31 -0.10
C ILE A 79 3.51 3.02 -0.02
N TYR A 80 3.33 2.20 1.02
CA TYR A 80 4.09 0.96 1.14
C TYR A 80 3.69 -0.08 0.07
N LEU A 81 2.44 -0.12 -0.37
CA LEU A 81 2.03 -0.94 -1.53
C LEU A 81 2.74 -0.52 -2.83
N LEU A 82 2.87 0.79 -3.08
CA LEU A 82 3.65 1.30 -4.22
C LEU A 82 5.12 0.90 -4.11
N LYS A 83 5.71 1.07 -2.92
CA LYS A 83 7.11 0.70 -2.66
C LYS A 83 7.36 -0.78 -2.91
N LEU A 84 6.51 -1.66 -2.37
CA LEU A 84 6.58 -3.09 -2.63
C LEU A 84 6.50 -3.41 -4.12
N SER A 85 5.53 -2.82 -4.83
CA SER A 85 5.36 -3.05 -6.26
C SER A 85 6.63 -2.69 -7.03
N TYR A 86 7.16 -1.48 -6.86
CA TYR A 86 8.28 -1.07 -7.69
C TYR A 86 9.60 -1.70 -7.25
N GLN A 87 9.83 -1.96 -5.96
CA GLN A 87 11.07 -2.56 -5.50
C GLN A 87 11.19 -4.04 -5.87
N LEU A 88 10.06 -4.74 -6.02
CA LEU A 88 9.98 -6.11 -6.51
C LEU A 88 9.81 -6.22 -8.04
N ASP A 89 9.80 -5.10 -8.76
CA ASP A 89 9.57 -5.06 -10.21
C ASP A 89 8.22 -5.65 -10.66
N ILE A 90 7.20 -5.47 -9.82
CA ILE A 90 5.84 -5.91 -10.10
C ILE A 90 5.10 -4.78 -10.82
N ASP A 91 4.64 -5.05 -12.05
CA ASP A 91 3.66 -4.23 -12.75
C ASP A 91 2.28 -4.41 -12.12
N LEU A 92 1.97 -3.57 -11.13
CA LEU A 92 0.75 -3.67 -10.35
C LEU A 92 -0.51 -3.33 -11.15
N GLU A 93 -0.44 -2.40 -12.13
CA GLU A 93 -1.57 -2.07 -13.00
C GLU A 93 -1.98 -3.27 -13.85
N LYS A 94 -1.00 -3.92 -14.51
CA LYS A 94 -1.25 -5.12 -15.30
C LYS A 94 -1.74 -6.28 -14.42
N ALA A 95 -1.11 -6.51 -13.27
CA ALA A 95 -1.50 -7.56 -12.34
C ALA A 95 -2.95 -7.37 -11.86
N TYR A 96 -3.36 -6.13 -11.55
CA TYR A 96 -4.73 -5.78 -11.19
C TYR A 96 -5.70 -6.06 -12.34
N ALA A 97 -5.39 -5.58 -13.55
CA ALA A 97 -6.25 -5.76 -14.72
C ALA A 97 -6.48 -7.25 -15.03
N ASP A 98 -5.42 -8.06 -15.01
CA ASP A 98 -5.52 -9.50 -15.25
C ASP A 98 -6.28 -10.24 -14.14
N LYS A 99 -6.13 -9.80 -12.89
CA LYS A 99 -6.92 -10.33 -11.77
C LYS A 99 -8.40 -9.98 -11.93
N MET A 100 -8.72 -8.76 -12.36
CA MET A 100 -10.10 -8.30 -12.50
C MET A 100 -10.84 -9.01 -13.63
N LYS A 101 -10.18 -9.32 -14.76
CA LYS A 101 -10.75 -10.18 -15.82
C LYS A 101 -11.21 -11.53 -15.26
N LYS A 102 -10.37 -12.19 -14.46
CA LYS A 102 -10.70 -13.47 -13.80
C LYS A 102 -11.83 -13.31 -12.77
N ASN A 103 -11.87 -12.17 -12.08
CA ASN A 103 -12.92 -11.91 -11.09
C ASN A 103 -14.29 -11.68 -11.75
N TRP A 104 -14.36 -10.98 -12.88
CA TRP A 104 -15.59 -10.83 -13.66
C TRP A 104 -16.21 -12.20 -14.00
N GLU A 105 -15.40 -13.10 -14.58
CA GLU A 105 -15.85 -14.47 -14.88
C GLU A 105 -16.33 -15.20 -13.62
N ARG A 106 -15.53 -15.15 -12.54
CA ARG A 106 -15.80 -15.84 -11.28
C ARG A 106 -17.08 -15.36 -10.58
N PHE A 107 -17.36 -14.06 -10.64
CA PHE A 107 -18.44 -13.42 -9.89
C PHE A 107 -19.66 -13.08 -10.75
N SER A 108 -19.67 -13.46 -12.02
CA SER A 108 -20.80 -13.30 -12.96
C SER A 108 -22.17 -13.72 -12.39
N LYS A 109 -22.22 -14.77 -11.57
CA LYS A 109 -23.47 -15.21 -10.91
C LYS A 109 -24.10 -14.21 -9.92
N TYR A 110 -23.37 -13.15 -9.56
CA TYR A 110 -23.85 -12.07 -8.69
C TYR A 110 -24.22 -10.81 -9.47
N GLU A 111 -24.11 -10.83 -10.80
CA GLU A 111 -24.55 -9.73 -11.66
C GLU A 111 -26.08 -9.60 -11.59
N LYS A 112 -26.55 -8.35 -11.62
CA LYS A 112 -27.99 -8.00 -11.59
C LYS A 112 -28.54 -7.83 -12.99
#